data_AF-A0A7K2YX12-F1
#
_entry.id   AF-A0A7K2YX12-F1
#
_cell.length_a   1.000
_cell.length_b   1.000
_cell.length_c   1.000
_cell.angle_alpha   90.00
_cell.angle_beta   90.00
_cell.angle_gamma   90.00
#
_symmetry.space_group_name_H-M   'P 1'
#
loop_
_entity.id
_entity.type
_entity.pdbx_description
1 polymer ?
#
loop_
_entity_poly.entity_id
_entity_poly.type
_entity_poly.pdbx_seq_one_letter_code
_entity_poly.pdbx_strand_id
1 'polypeptide(L)'
;QTFATLVGLELRPRRLRDASRLWASLADARGVDGRDAVWQHPDLLPTADDLDDPDGFVHHAELDLSGLDAELDADLDSLETKSDVDEKSDRVEPEDEDKGEGEGGPDLGKKGPQA
;
A
#
# COMPACT_ATOMS: atom_id res chain seq x y z
N GLN A 1 40.49 -9.35 -19.22
CA GLN A 1 39.21 -10.08 -19.41
C GLN A 1 39.21 -11.26 -18.46
N THR A 2 38.68 -11.10 -17.25
CA THR A 2 38.96 -12.02 -16.13
C THR A 2 37.75 -12.46 -15.31
N PHE A 3 36.53 -12.01 -15.63
CA PHE A 3 35.34 -12.41 -14.87
C PHE A 3 34.43 -13.41 -15.60
N ALA A 4 34.41 -13.42 -16.94
CA ALA A 4 33.50 -14.28 -17.71
C ALA A 4 33.83 -15.79 -17.58
N THR A 5 35.10 -16.15 -17.38
CA THR A 5 35.55 -17.55 -17.34
C THR A 5 35.49 -18.19 -15.96
N LEU A 6 35.25 -17.44 -14.88
CA LEU A 6 35.26 -17.99 -13.51
C LEU A 6 33.92 -18.57 -13.05
N VAL A 7 32.80 -18.20 -13.72
CA VAL A 7 31.44 -18.65 -13.36
C VAL A 7 30.77 -19.44 -14.50
N GLY A 8 31.45 -19.65 -15.63
CA GLY A 8 30.91 -20.39 -16.78
C GLY A 8 29.82 -19.64 -17.57
N LEU A 9 29.60 -18.36 -17.28
CA LEU A 9 28.62 -17.50 -17.94
C LEU A 9 29.32 -16.68 -19.03
N GLU A 10 29.30 -17.18 -20.27
CA GLU A 10 29.72 -16.39 -21.45
C GLU A 10 28.69 -15.29 -21.75
N LEU A 11 28.91 -14.09 -21.21
CA LEU A 11 28.14 -12.92 -21.62
C LEU A 11 28.53 -12.49 -23.03
N ARG A 12 27.56 -12.51 -23.96
CA ARG A 12 27.72 -11.96 -25.30
C ARG A 12 27.81 -10.43 -25.22
N PRO A 13 28.82 -9.76 -25.81
CA PRO A 13 28.98 -8.30 -25.72
C PRO A 13 27.78 -7.48 -26.18
N ARG A 14 26.95 -8.05 -27.07
CA ARG A 14 25.69 -7.42 -27.49
C ARG A 14 24.68 -7.36 -26.36
N ARG A 15 24.38 -8.50 -25.73
CA ARG A 15 23.41 -8.61 -24.62
C ARG A 15 23.75 -7.68 -23.45
N LEU A 16 25.04 -7.44 -23.17
CA LEU A 16 25.44 -6.46 -22.15
C LEU A 16 25.04 -5.02 -22.51
N ARG A 17 25.15 -4.64 -23.79
CA ARG A 17 24.75 -3.30 -24.26
C ARG A 17 23.24 -3.15 -24.24
N ASP A 18 22.52 -4.20 -24.64
CA ASP A 18 21.05 -4.20 -24.64
C ASP A 18 20.53 -4.07 -23.19
N ALA A 19 21.10 -4.81 -22.23
CA ALA A 19 20.81 -4.64 -20.82
C ALA A 19 21.13 -3.22 -20.32
N SER A 20 22.29 -2.66 -20.68
CA SER A 20 22.62 -1.28 -20.27
C SER A 20 21.63 -0.24 -20.80
N ARG A 21 21.07 -0.45 -21.99
CA ARG A 21 20.05 0.43 -22.58
C ARG A 21 18.73 0.32 -21.85
N LEU A 22 18.28 -0.91 -21.55
CA LEU A 22 17.07 -1.15 -20.78
C LEU A 22 17.15 -0.47 -19.41
N TRP A 23 18.25 -0.66 -18.68
CA TRP A 23 18.39 -0.06 -17.35
C TRP A 23 18.52 1.47 -17.39
N ALA A 24 19.03 2.03 -18.49
CA ALA A 24 19.07 3.47 -18.70
C ALA A 24 17.69 4.05 -19.03
N SER A 25 16.94 3.46 -19.97
CA SER A 25 15.58 3.90 -20.30
C SER A 25 14.65 3.82 -19.09
N LEU A 26 14.81 2.75 -18.32
CA LEU A 26 14.15 2.55 -17.04
C LEU A 26 14.46 3.66 -16.02
N ALA A 27 15.75 3.97 -15.81
CA ALA A 27 16.14 5.05 -14.91
C ALA A 27 15.66 6.43 -15.41
N ASP A 28 15.63 6.66 -16.71
CA ASP A 28 15.14 7.91 -17.30
C ASP A 28 13.62 8.07 -17.12
N ALA A 29 12.86 6.97 -17.22
CA ALA A 29 11.40 7.00 -17.11
C ALA A 29 10.91 7.16 -15.67
N ARG A 30 11.54 6.47 -14.71
CA ARG A 30 11.05 6.37 -13.31
C ARG A 30 12.08 6.67 -12.23
N GLY A 31 13.24 7.19 -12.62
CA GLY A 31 14.31 7.55 -11.70
C GLY A 31 15.09 6.34 -11.17
N VAL A 32 16.07 6.62 -10.31
CA VAL A 32 16.92 5.57 -9.71
C VAL A 32 16.12 4.68 -8.77
N ASP A 33 15.21 5.26 -7.99
CA ASP A 33 14.38 4.51 -7.04
C ASP A 33 13.43 3.54 -7.76
N GLY A 34 12.79 3.98 -8.84
CA GLY A 34 11.92 3.11 -9.65
C GLY A 34 12.67 2.01 -10.42
N ARG A 35 13.96 2.23 -10.73
CA ARG A 35 14.84 1.17 -11.26
C ARG A 35 15.15 0.14 -10.17
N ASP A 36 15.47 0.62 -8.98
CA ASP A 36 15.91 -0.23 -7.87
C ASP A 36 14.73 -0.99 -7.23
N ALA A 37 13.50 -0.47 -7.34
CA ALA A 37 12.27 -1.16 -6.95
C ALA A 37 12.09 -2.51 -7.67
N VAL A 38 12.53 -2.61 -8.94
CA VAL A 38 12.49 -3.87 -9.71
C VAL A 38 13.29 -4.98 -9.03
N TRP A 39 14.34 -4.63 -8.27
CA TRP A 39 15.16 -5.61 -7.55
C TRP A 39 14.53 -6.11 -6.25
N GLN A 40 13.47 -5.46 -5.75
CA GLN A 40 12.78 -5.90 -4.54
C GLN A 40 12.04 -7.22 -4.76
N HIS A 41 11.70 -7.53 -6.03
CA HIS A 41 10.99 -8.74 -6.40
C HIS A 41 11.72 -9.45 -7.55
N PRO A 42 12.25 -10.67 -7.33
CA PRO A 42 13.04 -11.38 -8.33
C PRO A 42 12.22 -11.75 -9.59
N ASP A 43 10.90 -11.83 -9.47
CA ASP A 43 10.00 -12.16 -10.58
C ASP A 43 9.78 -10.99 -11.54
N LEU A 44 10.10 -9.75 -11.12
CA LEU A 44 10.00 -8.54 -11.96
C LEU A 44 11.27 -8.28 -12.77
N LEU A 45 12.30 -9.11 -12.63
CA LEU A 45 13.56 -8.91 -13.34
C LEU A 45 13.37 -9.10 -14.85
N PRO A 46 13.95 -8.21 -15.68
CA PRO A 46 13.82 -8.31 -17.13
C PRO A 46 14.43 -9.62 -17.66
N THR A 47 13.70 -10.23 -18.59
CA THR A 47 14.07 -11.46 -19.29
C THR A 47 14.88 -11.15 -20.56
N ALA A 48 15.26 -12.19 -21.31
CA ALA A 48 16.01 -12.03 -22.55
C ALA A 48 15.21 -11.33 -23.67
N ASP A 49 13.88 -11.43 -23.64
CA ASP A 49 12.97 -10.81 -24.62
C ASP A 49 12.81 -9.31 -24.34
N ASP A 50 12.76 -8.93 -23.05
CA ASP A 50 12.74 -7.53 -22.62
C ASP A 50 14.00 -6.77 -23.06
N LEU A 51 15.14 -7.46 -23.15
CA LEU A 51 16.36 -6.88 -23.72
C LEU A 51 16.23 -6.53 -25.21
N ASP A 52 15.37 -7.22 -25.93
CA ASP A 52 15.11 -6.98 -27.36
C ASP A 52 14.05 -5.85 -27.55
N ASP A 53 13.20 -5.60 -26.54
CA ASP A 53 12.22 -4.48 -26.48
C ASP A 53 12.23 -3.74 -25.12
N PRO A 54 13.18 -2.80 -24.91
CA PRO A 54 13.33 -2.10 -23.63
C PRO A 54 12.16 -1.13 -23.33
N ASP A 55 11.53 -0.55 -24.34
CA ASP A 55 10.43 0.38 -24.15
C ASP A 55 9.16 -0.37 -23.70
N GLY A 56 8.91 -1.55 -24.28
CA GLY A 56 7.83 -2.45 -23.85
C GLY A 56 7.94 -2.83 -22.37
N PHE A 57 9.14 -3.19 -21.90
CA PHE A 57 9.36 -3.53 -20.50
C PHE A 57 9.10 -2.35 -19.55
N VAL A 58 9.54 -1.14 -19.90
CA VAL A 58 9.33 0.05 -19.05
C VAL A 58 7.83 0.29 -18.82
N HIS A 59 7.01 0.20 -19.87
CA HIS A 59 5.56 0.39 -19.75
C HIS A 59 4.85 -0.74 -19.00
N HIS A 60 5.21 -2.00 -19.25
CA HIS A 60 4.62 -3.15 -18.57
C HIS A 60 4.95 -3.16 -17.07
N ALA A 61 6.23 -2.95 -16.72
CA ALA A 61 6.69 -3.01 -15.34
C ALA A 61 6.08 -1.90 -14.46
N GLU A 62 5.63 -0.78 -15.03
CA GLU A 62 4.87 0.24 -14.28
C GLU A 62 3.52 -0.31 -13.80
N LEU A 63 2.84 -1.10 -14.65
CA LEU A 63 1.57 -1.74 -14.30
C LEU A 63 1.78 -2.80 -13.21
N ASP A 64 2.80 -3.64 -13.33
CA ASP A 64 3.09 -4.69 -12.34
C ASP A 64 3.48 -4.13 -10.97
N LEU A 65 4.35 -3.11 -10.92
CA LEU A 65 4.74 -2.46 -9.67
C LEU A 65 3.53 -1.81 -8.98
N SER A 66 2.63 -1.18 -9.75
CA SER A 66 1.41 -0.58 -9.19
C SER A 66 0.46 -1.61 -8.58
N GLY A 67 0.40 -2.82 -9.14
CA GLY A 67 -0.39 -3.93 -8.60
C GLY A 67 0.21 -4.48 -7.30
N LEU A 68 1.54 -4.58 -7.23
CA LEU A 68 2.25 -5.06 -6.05
C LEU A 68 2.14 -4.08 -4.87
N ASP A 69 2.32 -2.78 -5.11
CA ASP A 69 2.18 -1.76 -4.07
C ASP A 69 0.77 -1.79 -3.46
N ALA A 70 -0.26 -1.97 -4.29
CA ALA A 70 -1.64 -2.10 -3.81
C ALA A 70 -1.89 -3.36 -2.96
N GLU A 71 -1.23 -4.47 -3.28
CA GLU A 71 -1.32 -5.71 -2.51
C GLU A 71 -0.60 -5.57 -1.15
N LEU A 72 0.59 -4.95 -1.14
CA LEU A 72 1.32 -4.65 0.09
C LEU A 72 0.52 -3.74 1.03
N ASP A 73 -0.08 -2.66 0.50
CA ASP A 73 -0.90 -1.74 1.29
C ASP A 73 -2.14 -2.45 1.88
N ALA A 74 -2.78 -3.34 1.12
CA ALA A 74 -3.92 -4.13 1.58
C ALA A 74 -3.53 -5.10 2.70
N ASP A 75 -2.37 -5.76 2.59
CA ASP A 75 -1.86 -6.65 3.64
C ASP A 75 -1.51 -5.87 4.91
N LEU A 76 -0.96 -4.66 4.79
CA LEU A 76 -0.62 -3.80 5.92
C LEU A 76 -1.87 -3.33 6.68
N ASP A 77 -2.92 -2.89 5.96
CA ASP A 77 -4.22 -2.53 6.54
C ASP A 77 -4.88 -3.74 7.24
N SER A 78 -4.73 -4.94 6.66
CA SER A 78 -5.21 -6.18 7.28
C SER A 78 -4.51 -6.51 8.61
N LEU A 79 -3.26 -6.08 8.82
CA LEU A 79 -2.53 -6.26 10.08
C LEU A 79 -2.91 -5.19 11.11
N GLU A 80 -3.10 -3.94 10.68
CA GLU A 80 -3.54 -2.84 11.54
C GLU A 80 -4.94 -3.13 12.12
N THR A 81 -5.90 -3.50 11.26
CA THR A 81 -7.26 -3.85 11.67
C THR A 81 -7.35 -5.04 12.63
N LYS A 82 -6.42 -6.01 12.57
CA LYS A 82 -6.37 -7.12 13.54
C LYS A 82 -5.84 -6.69 14.91
N SER A 83 -5.09 -5.60 14.98
CA SER A 83 -4.49 -5.09 16.21
C SER A 83 -5.51 -4.31 17.07
N ASP A 84 -6.50 -3.67 16.44
CA ASP A 84 -7.55 -2.89 17.12
C ASP A 84 -8.68 -3.74 17.75
N VAL A 85 -8.74 -5.05 17.46
CA VAL A 85 -9.83 -5.93 17.94
C VAL A 85 -9.56 -6.48 19.35
N ASP A 86 -8.34 -6.38 19.88
CA ASP A 86 -8.00 -6.93 21.21
C ASP A 86 -8.33 -5.97 22.38
N GLU A 87 -8.67 -4.69 22.12
CA GLU A 87 -8.88 -3.67 23.17
C GLU A 87 -10.29 -3.07 23.26
N LYS A 88 -11.35 -3.79 22.85
CA LYS A 88 -12.75 -3.36 23.15
C LYS A 88 -13.70 -4.51 23.47
N SER A 89 -13.45 -5.19 24.59
CA SER A 89 -14.46 -6.03 25.25
C SER A 89 -14.48 -5.77 26.75
N ASP A 90 -14.83 -4.55 27.18
CA ASP A 90 -15.57 -4.34 28.45
C ASP A 90 -16.05 -2.89 28.58
N ARG A 91 -17.16 -2.55 27.93
CA ARG A 91 -18.02 -1.45 28.41
C ARG A 91 -19.46 -1.68 27.97
N VAL A 92 -20.20 -2.41 28.79
CA VAL A 92 -21.66 -2.46 28.75
C VAL A 92 -22.20 -1.23 29.47
N GLU A 93 -22.95 -0.40 28.76
CA GLU A 93 -23.78 0.69 29.30
C GLU A 93 -25.00 0.86 28.36
N PRO A 94 -26.12 1.44 28.84
CA PRO A 94 -27.27 0.75 29.40
C PRO A 94 -28.48 0.76 28.44
N GLU A 95 -29.44 -0.13 28.66
CA GLU A 95 -30.70 -0.14 27.90
C GLU A 95 -31.85 0.39 28.78
N ASP A 96 -32.47 1.44 28.25
CA ASP A 96 -33.63 2.20 28.77
C ASP A 96 -34.97 1.47 28.57
N GLU A 97 -35.99 2.04 29.24
CA GLU A 97 -37.45 2.03 28.95
C GLU A 97 -38.36 1.15 29.83
N ASP A 98 -39.29 1.79 30.57
CA ASP A 98 -40.74 1.63 30.35
C ASP A 98 -41.60 2.73 31.07
N LYS A 99 -42.78 3.02 30.51
CA LYS A 99 -43.67 4.21 30.61
C LYS A 99 -44.69 4.31 31.77
N GLY A 100 -45.14 5.57 32.01
CA GLY A 100 -46.56 6.03 32.17
C GLY A 100 -47.21 5.95 33.56
N GLU A 101 -48.17 6.78 34.04
CA GLU A 101 -49.01 7.89 33.54
C GLU A 101 -49.66 8.67 34.74
N GLY A 102 -50.11 9.92 34.53
CA GLY A 102 -51.23 10.64 35.22
C GLY A 102 -51.06 11.14 36.68
N GLU A 103 -51.64 12.23 37.20
CA GLU A 103 -52.54 13.33 36.78
C GLU A 103 -52.48 14.43 37.88
N GLY A 104 -52.90 15.67 37.57
CA GLY A 104 -53.46 16.62 38.55
C GLY A 104 -52.71 17.95 38.81
N GLY A 105 -53.12 19.04 38.16
CA GLY A 105 -52.79 20.43 38.59
C GLY A 105 -53.78 20.96 39.64
N PRO A 106 -53.94 22.29 39.83
CA PRO A 106 -53.03 23.44 39.66
C PRO A 106 -52.89 24.23 41.00
N ASP A 107 -52.17 25.37 41.08
CA ASP A 107 -52.58 26.63 41.76
C ASP A 107 -51.42 27.67 41.90
N LEU A 108 -51.84 28.93 42.08
CA LEU A 108 -51.27 30.24 41.77
C LEU A 108 -50.11 30.77 42.64
N GLY A 109 -49.21 31.53 41.99
CA GLY A 109 -49.08 32.97 42.28
C GLY A 109 -47.88 33.52 43.08
N LYS A 110 -47.58 34.79 42.74
CA LYS A 110 -46.80 35.84 43.44
C LYS A 110 -45.28 35.79 43.21
N LYS A 111 -44.72 36.64 42.33
CA LYS A 111 -44.25 38.05 42.55
C LYS A 111 -43.26 38.24 43.70
N GLY A 112 -42.06 38.71 43.35
CA GLY A 112 -41.23 39.58 44.21
C GLY A 112 -39.72 39.38 44.03
N PRO A 113 -38.94 40.42 43.66
CA PRO A 113 -37.47 40.39 43.63
C PRO A 113 -36.86 40.95 44.93
N GLN A 114 -35.52 41.00 44.96
CA GLN A 114 -34.58 41.67 45.89
C GLN A 114 -33.73 40.65 46.69
N ALA A 115 -32.42 40.78 46.84
CA ALA A 115 -31.51 41.92 46.69
C ALA A 115 -30.13 41.45 46.18
#